data_AF-A0A2S5EJ30-F1
#
_entry.id   AF-A0A2S5EJ30-F1
#
_cell.length_a   1.000
_cell.length_b   1.000
_cell.length_c   1.000
_cell.angle_alpha   90.00
_cell.angle_beta   90.00
_cell.angle_gamma   90.00
#
_symmetry.space_group_name_H-M   'P 1'
#
loop_
_entity.id
_entity.type
_entity.pdbx_description
1 polymer ?
#
loop_
_entity_poly.entity_id
_entity_poly.type
_entity_poly.pdbx_seq_one_letter_code
_entity_poly.pdbx_strand_id
1 'polypeptide(L)'
;MELIRNFEKYKKYKRDDVLFVYIGTGSMGLATYSKGLIDSSQNIKIGSVKVSEMLRDLEENTLHYSNLIREYLNTFYQPIKVWLINKKIKTFVTCGNEIEFLAGLLGKNEEEVLNIPQEEFDKLFQNLKSKNATELSREYDISESKANSLLSALAFYRLLLEVSGAENILVFPKVNLSRSLLFQRLLSRKYRRFFNLLEKSTIISSRNIGKRYFYEETHSQTVEKYAIKLFDVLEPIHQLSKRHRLLLQVAAILHDIGKYVNIKKHYLHSYNIIKGSEIIGLTSRELDIVSRIAYFHSAQDLEIDDYSSQLENIPDKILITKMLAILRLADALDVAHESKLGDIEVNLEGNHLIITTHTPKETLLEEWALKRKDNFFLEVFGILPELLKKV
;
A
#
# COMPACT_ATOMS: atom_id res chain seq x y z
N MET A 1 -11.00 -1.61 5.72
CA MET A 1 -10.62 -2.46 6.89
C MET A 1 -11.78 -3.29 7.43
N GLU A 2 -12.92 -2.70 7.77
CA GLU A 2 -14.06 -3.48 8.28
C GLU A 2 -14.66 -4.46 7.26
N LEU A 3 -14.72 -4.06 5.98
CA LEU A 3 -15.14 -4.92 4.88
C LEU A 3 -14.31 -6.23 4.86
N ILE A 4 -12.99 -6.10 4.99
CA ILE A 4 -12.04 -7.23 5.03
C ILE A 4 -12.28 -8.09 6.27
N ARG A 5 -12.45 -7.48 7.44
CA ARG A 5 -12.75 -8.19 8.69
C ARG A 5 -14.03 -9.04 8.58
N ASN A 6 -15.07 -8.50 7.95
CA ASN A 6 -16.30 -9.25 7.74
C ASN A 6 -16.12 -10.34 6.67
N PHE A 7 -15.40 -10.03 5.59
CA PHE A 7 -15.03 -11.00 4.56
C PHE A 7 -14.24 -12.19 5.12
N GLU A 8 -13.31 -11.98 6.06
CA GLU A 8 -12.52 -13.06 6.68
C GLU A 8 -13.35 -14.09 7.46
N LYS A 9 -14.63 -13.82 7.76
CA LYS A 9 -15.55 -14.81 8.33
C LYS A 9 -16.02 -15.83 7.30
N TYR A 10 -15.99 -15.48 6.00
CA TYR A 10 -16.46 -16.30 4.89
C TYR A 10 -15.32 -17.15 4.32
N LYS A 11 -15.08 -18.32 4.92
CA LYS A 11 -13.97 -19.24 4.55
C LYS A 11 -13.96 -19.64 3.07
N LYS A 12 -15.11 -19.65 2.40
CA LYS A 12 -15.28 -20.06 1.00
C LYS A 12 -14.36 -19.28 0.04
N TYR A 13 -14.15 -17.98 0.29
CA TYR A 13 -13.43 -17.08 -0.63
C TYR A 13 -11.99 -16.76 -0.20
N LYS A 14 -11.46 -17.40 0.86
CA LYS A 14 -10.14 -17.06 1.43
C LYS A 14 -8.95 -17.41 0.55
N ARG A 15 -9.13 -18.33 -0.39
CA ARG A 15 -8.05 -18.82 -1.27
C ARG A 15 -8.02 -18.15 -2.63
N ASP A 16 -9.07 -17.39 -2.96
CA ASP A 16 -9.19 -16.71 -4.24
C ASP A 16 -8.51 -15.33 -4.16
N ASP A 17 -8.02 -14.84 -5.30
CA ASP A 17 -7.67 -13.43 -5.42
C ASP A 17 -8.97 -12.63 -5.53
N VAL A 18 -9.10 -11.63 -4.66
CA VAL A 18 -10.32 -10.83 -4.52
C VAL A 18 -9.99 -9.35 -4.68
N LEU A 19 -10.87 -8.64 -5.36
CA LEU A 19 -10.81 -7.18 -5.48
C LEU A 19 -11.80 -6.56 -4.51
N PHE A 20 -11.29 -5.91 -3.46
CA PHE A 20 -12.09 -5.06 -2.58
C PHE A 20 -12.27 -3.69 -3.21
N VAL A 21 -13.51 -3.22 -3.22
CA VAL A 21 -13.86 -1.90 -3.72
C VAL A 21 -14.72 -1.16 -2.73
N TYR A 22 -14.46 0.14 -2.66
CA TYR A 22 -15.29 1.12 -2.00
C TYR A 22 -15.47 2.30 -2.93
N ILE A 23 -16.72 2.66 -3.22
CA ILE A 23 -17.07 3.87 -3.96
C ILE A 23 -17.73 4.83 -2.98
N GLY A 24 -17.04 5.90 -2.64
CA GLY A 24 -17.59 7.01 -1.89
C GLY A 24 -18.07 8.12 -2.82
N THR A 25 -18.55 9.21 -2.22
CA THR A 25 -19.02 10.40 -2.97
C THR A 25 -17.88 11.08 -3.73
N GLY A 26 -16.68 11.17 -3.14
CA GLY A 26 -15.53 11.88 -3.72
C GLY A 26 -14.32 11.03 -4.11
N SER A 27 -14.31 9.74 -3.75
CA SER A 27 -13.16 8.86 -4.00
C SER A 27 -13.58 7.41 -4.14
N MET A 28 -12.73 6.63 -4.80
CA MET A 28 -12.86 5.20 -4.99
C MET A 28 -11.60 4.51 -4.49
N GLY A 29 -11.77 3.61 -3.52
CA GLY A 29 -10.70 2.77 -3.00
C GLY A 29 -10.74 1.39 -3.63
N LEU A 30 -9.62 0.92 -4.13
CA LEU A 30 -9.40 -0.42 -4.66
C LEU A 30 -8.32 -1.11 -3.84
N ALA A 31 -8.50 -2.38 -3.49
CA ALA A 31 -7.48 -3.18 -2.84
C ALA A 31 -7.53 -4.64 -3.30
N THR A 32 -6.39 -5.23 -3.62
CA THR A 32 -6.33 -6.66 -3.93
C THR A 32 -5.99 -7.46 -2.67
N TYR A 33 -6.66 -8.59 -2.52
CA TYR A 33 -6.47 -9.52 -1.41
C TYR A 33 -6.16 -10.90 -1.94
N SER A 34 -5.00 -11.43 -1.56
CA SER A 34 -4.51 -12.73 -1.98
C SER A 34 -3.90 -13.46 -0.79
N LYS A 35 -4.16 -14.76 -0.68
CA LYS A 35 -3.58 -15.64 0.36
C LYS A 35 -3.74 -15.11 1.79
N GLY A 36 -4.85 -14.43 2.07
CA GLY A 36 -5.14 -13.90 3.41
C GLY A 36 -4.61 -12.50 3.71
N LEU A 37 -3.98 -11.82 2.74
CA LEU A 37 -3.29 -10.53 2.95
C LEU A 37 -3.67 -9.53 1.87
N ILE A 38 -3.68 -8.24 2.23
CA ILE A 38 -3.83 -7.16 1.26
C ILE A 38 -2.47 -6.95 0.63
N ASP A 39 -2.40 -7.06 -0.69
CA ASP A 39 -1.11 -7.09 -1.38
C ASP A 39 -0.89 -5.87 -2.30
N SER A 40 -1.95 -5.13 -2.63
CA SER A 40 -1.86 -3.82 -3.27
C SER A 40 -3.12 -2.99 -2.99
N SER A 41 -2.97 -1.66 -3.02
CA SER A 41 -4.10 -0.72 -2.89
C SER A 41 -3.92 0.52 -3.76
N GLN A 42 -5.04 1.15 -4.13
CA GLN A 42 -5.14 2.41 -4.87
C GLN A 42 -6.33 3.21 -4.33
N ASN A 43 -6.18 4.52 -4.15
CA ASN A 43 -7.26 5.44 -3.84
C ASN A 43 -7.33 6.52 -4.91
N ILE A 44 -8.32 6.38 -5.78
CA ILE A 44 -8.54 7.29 -6.88
C ILE A 44 -9.46 8.40 -6.38
N LYS A 45 -9.07 9.67 -6.55
CA LYS A 45 -9.82 10.86 -6.10
C LYS A 45 -11.03 11.16 -6.99
N ILE A 46 -11.80 10.13 -7.30
CA ILE A 46 -13.01 10.17 -8.11
C ILE A 46 -14.07 9.26 -7.47
N GLY A 47 -15.29 9.76 -7.30
CA GLY A 47 -16.39 9.04 -6.64
C GLY A 47 -17.72 9.33 -7.32
N SER A 48 -18.80 8.69 -6.86
CA SER A 48 -20.09 8.72 -7.57
C SER A 48 -20.64 10.14 -7.74
N VAL A 49 -20.59 10.96 -6.68
CA VAL A 49 -21.07 12.34 -6.69
C VAL A 49 -20.11 13.25 -7.44
N LYS A 50 -18.80 13.11 -7.19
CA LYS A 50 -17.78 13.97 -7.82
C LYS A 50 -17.76 13.85 -9.34
N VAL A 51 -17.99 12.66 -9.89
CA VAL A 51 -18.14 12.48 -11.35
C VAL A 51 -19.38 13.22 -11.84
N SER A 52 -20.51 13.02 -11.17
CA SER A 52 -21.77 13.69 -11.53
C SER A 52 -21.70 15.22 -11.41
N GLU A 53 -20.91 15.75 -10.49
CA GLU A 53 -20.69 17.20 -10.36
C GLU A 53 -19.75 17.73 -11.43
N MET A 54 -18.63 17.04 -11.70
CA MET A 54 -17.66 17.45 -12.72
C MET A 54 -18.24 17.49 -14.14
N LEU A 55 -19.25 16.67 -14.41
CA LEU A 55 -19.87 16.55 -15.72
C LEU A 55 -21.20 17.31 -15.84
N ARG A 56 -21.65 17.98 -14.77
CA ARG A 56 -22.96 18.64 -14.70
C ARG A 56 -23.19 19.68 -15.80
N ASP A 57 -22.18 20.48 -16.13
CA ASP A 57 -22.27 21.53 -17.17
C ASP A 57 -22.49 20.95 -18.58
N LEU A 58 -22.25 19.66 -18.75
CA LEU A 58 -22.45 18.94 -20.01
C LEU A 58 -23.81 18.22 -20.05
N GLU A 59 -24.52 18.12 -18.93
CA GLU A 59 -25.82 17.44 -18.80
C GLU A 59 -26.87 18.07 -19.72
N GLU A 60 -26.94 19.40 -19.80
CA GLU A 60 -27.88 20.13 -20.66
C GLU A 60 -27.60 19.96 -22.16
N ASN A 61 -26.37 19.54 -22.51
CA ASN A 61 -25.92 19.41 -23.90
C ASN A 61 -26.07 17.99 -24.45
N THR A 62 -26.60 17.05 -23.66
CA THR A 62 -26.73 15.64 -24.08
C THR A 62 -28.00 15.00 -23.56
N LEU A 63 -28.71 14.30 -24.45
CA LEU A 63 -29.83 13.42 -24.07
C LEU A 63 -29.34 12.12 -23.40
N HIS A 64 -28.02 11.88 -23.37
CA HIS A 64 -27.41 10.65 -22.88
C HIS A 64 -26.30 10.92 -21.86
N TYR A 65 -26.64 11.59 -20.76
CA TYR A 65 -25.70 11.91 -19.68
C TYR A 65 -24.98 10.68 -19.11
N SER A 66 -25.68 9.54 -19.07
CA SER A 66 -25.10 8.24 -18.69
C SER A 66 -23.97 7.78 -19.63
N ASN A 67 -23.97 8.16 -20.91
CA ASN A 67 -22.88 7.86 -21.85
C ASN A 67 -21.63 8.65 -21.49
N LEU A 68 -21.79 9.93 -21.18
CA LEU A 68 -20.67 10.81 -20.84
C LEU A 68 -19.94 10.34 -19.58
N ILE A 69 -20.69 9.94 -18.55
CA ILE A 69 -20.12 9.32 -17.34
C ILE A 69 -19.27 8.10 -17.73
N ARG A 70 -19.77 7.24 -18.61
CA ARG A 70 -19.04 6.04 -19.05
C ARG A 70 -17.79 6.36 -19.85
N GLU A 71 -17.85 7.32 -20.77
CA GLU A 71 -16.69 7.76 -21.54
C GLU A 71 -15.59 8.30 -20.62
N TYR A 72 -15.96 9.13 -19.65
CA TYR A 72 -15.03 9.63 -18.65
C TYR A 72 -14.43 8.50 -17.81
N LEU A 73 -15.27 7.58 -17.32
CA LEU A 73 -14.81 6.45 -16.52
C LEU A 73 -13.91 5.47 -17.29
N ASN A 74 -14.10 5.36 -18.61
CA ASN A 74 -13.26 4.50 -19.46
C ASN A 74 -11.79 4.96 -19.48
N THR A 75 -11.49 6.21 -19.14
CA THR A 75 -10.10 6.69 -18.97
C THR A 75 -9.35 5.95 -17.85
N PHE A 76 -10.05 5.37 -16.88
CA PHE A 76 -9.46 4.56 -15.80
C PHE A 76 -9.27 3.08 -16.18
N TYR A 77 -9.82 2.62 -17.30
CA TYR A 77 -9.77 1.21 -17.72
C TYR A 77 -8.33 0.70 -17.80
N GLN A 78 -7.48 1.34 -18.62
CA GLN A 78 -6.12 0.87 -18.85
C GLN A 78 -5.23 0.96 -17.60
N PRO A 79 -5.22 2.07 -16.83
CA PRO A 79 -4.46 2.15 -15.58
C PRO A 79 -4.83 1.05 -14.57
N ILE A 80 -6.12 0.78 -14.38
CA ILE A 80 -6.58 -0.26 -13.44
C ILE A 80 -6.24 -1.65 -13.99
N LYS A 81 -6.39 -1.89 -15.30
CA LYS A 81 -6.03 -3.16 -15.94
C LYS A 81 -4.54 -3.49 -15.77
N VAL A 82 -3.66 -2.52 -16.00
CA VAL A 82 -2.21 -2.68 -15.76
C VAL A 82 -1.92 -2.95 -14.29
N TRP A 83 -2.61 -2.28 -13.37
CA TRP A 83 -2.45 -2.53 -11.94
C TRP A 83 -2.91 -3.95 -11.53
N LEU A 84 -3.87 -4.53 -12.23
CA LEU A 84 -4.40 -5.88 -12.00
C LEU A 84 -3.74 -6.98 -12.87
N ILE A 85 -2.76 -6.67 -13.71
CA ILE A 85 -2.29 -7.55 -14.80
C ILE A 85 -1.88 -8.97 -14.37
N ASN A 86 -1.37 -9.13 -13.15
CA ASN A 86 -0.91 -10.40 -12.59
C ASN A 86 -1.89 -11.00 -11.56
N LYS A 87 -3.15 -10.56 -11.56
CA LYS A 87 -4.19 -10.99 -10.60
C LYS A 87 -5.29 -11.74 -11.31
N LYS A 88 -5.75 -12.84 -10.73
CA LYS A 88 -6.90 -13.61 -11.24
C LYS A 88 -8.11 -13.36 -10.36
N ILE A 89 -8.69 -12.16 -10.51
CA ILE A 89 -9.83 -11.74 -9.70
C ILE A 89 -11.09 -12.48 -10.17
N LYS A 90 -11.61 -13.40 -9.36
CA LYS A 90 -12.91 -14.06 -9.62
C LYS A 90 -14.06 -13.37 -8.92
N THR A 91 -13.76 -12.68 -7.82
CA THR A 91 -14.75 -12.13 -6.90
C THR A 91 -14.43 -10.68 -6.61
N PHE A 92 -15.44 -9.84 -6.79
CA PHE A 92 -15.44 -8.43 -6.50
C PHE A 92 -16.19 -8.18 -5.20
N VAL A 93 -15.55 -7.67 -4.15
CA VAL A 93 -16.18 -7.44 -2.84
C VAL A 93 -16.39 -5.96 -2.61
N THR A 94 -17.61 -5.55 -2.31
CA THR A 94 -17.96 -4.14 -2.10
C THR A 94 -18.97 -3.95 -0.97
N CYS A 95 -19.17 -2.71 -0.57
CA CYS A 95 -20.20 -2.25 0.35
C CYS A 95 -20.57 -0.80 0.01
N GLY A 96 -21.78 -0.36 0.37
CA GLY A 96 -22.21 1.01 0.19
C GLY A 96 -23.69 1.11 -0.19
N ASN A 97 -24.28 2.27 0.08
CA ASN A 97 -25.71 2.49 -0.09
C ASN A 97 -26.15 2.30 -1.55
N GLU A 98 -25.33 2.71 -2.50
CA GLU A 98 -25.64 2.60 -3.93
C GLU A 98 -25.69 1.14 -4.39
N ILE A 99 -24.72 0.31 -4.00
CA ILE A 99 -24.72 -1.11 -4.39
C ILE A 99 -25.79 -1.90 -3.64
N GLU A 100 -26.08 -1.56 -2.39
CA GLU A 100 -27.18 -2.15 -1.63
C GLU A 100 -28.53 -1.84 -2.30
N PHE A 101 -28.74 -0.60 -2.76
CA PHE A 101 -29.92 -0.21 -3.54
C PHE A 101 -30.01 -0.98 -4.87
N LEU A 102 -28.92 -1.03 -5.65
CA LEU A 102 -28.87 -1.79 -6.90
C LEU A 102 -29.15 -3.30 -6.69
N ALA A 103 -28.69 -3.86 -5.57
CA ALA A 103 -28.99 -5.24 -5.21
C ALA A 103 -30.47 -5.44 -4.84
N GLY A 104 -31.09 -4.46 -4.18
CA GLY A 104 -32.53 -4.44 -3.92
C GLY A 104 -33.38 -4.47 -5.20
N LEU A 105 -32.93 -3.77 -6.26
CA LEU A 105 -33.59 -3.83 -7.58
C LEU A 105 -33.52 -5.22 -8.23
N LEU A 106 -32.58 -6.06 -7.82
CA LEU A 106 -32.48 -7.47 -8.23
C LEU A 106 -33.25 -8.42 -7.29
N GLY A 107 -34.03 -7.89 -6.34
CA GLY A 107 -34.79 -8.69 -5.38
C GLY A 107 -33.93 -9.38 -4.32
N LYS A 108 -32.70 -8.89 -4.07
CA LYS A 108 -31.80 -9.45 -3.06
C LYS A 108 -31.99 -8.72 -1.72
N ASN A 109 -32.29 -9.47 -0.65
CA ASN A 109 -32.64 -8.93 0.67
C ASN A 109 -31.43 -8.61 1.56
N GLU A 110 -31.47 -7.49 2.27
CA GLU A 110 -30.37 -6.84 3.02
C GLU A 110 -29.87 -7.55 4.31
N GLU A 111 -30.28 -8.78 4.58
CA GLU A 111 -29.94 -9.46 5.85
C GLU A 111 -28.66 -10.32 5.77
N GLU A 112 -28.30 -10.82 4.58
CA GLU A 112 -27.11 -11.64 4.35
C GLU A 112 -26.13 -10.99 3.36
N VAL A 113 -24.93 -11.56 3.24
CA VAL A 113 -23.99 -11.15 2.18
C VAL A 113 -24.58 -11.52 0.83
N LEU A 114 -24.78 -10.52 -0.02
CA LEU A 114 -25.46 -10.69 -1.31
C LEU A 114 -24.44 -11.12 -2.35
N ASN A 115 -24.77 -12.16 -3.12
CA ASN A 115 -24.00 -12.54 -4.31
C ASN A 115 -24.75 -12.09 -5.57
N ILE A 116 -24.11 -11.28 -6.40
CA ILE A 116 -24.64 -10.81 -7.68
C ILE A 116 -23.71 -11.35 -8.78
N PRO A 117 -24.10 -12.40 -9.51
CA PRO A 117 -23.40 -12.85 -10.72
C PRO A 117 -23.27 -11.71 -11.74
N GLN A 118 -22.17 -11.71 -12.49
CA GLN A 118 -21.92 -10.70 -13.53
C GLN A 118 -23.09 -10.59 -14.51
N GLU A 119 -23.67 -11.72 -14.93
CA GLU A 119 -24.81 -11.74 -15.85
C GLU A 119 -26.05 -11.04 -15.30
N GLU A 120 -26.34 -11.17 -14.00
CA GLU A 120 -27.45 -10.46 -13.35
C GLU A 120 -27.17 -8.96 -13.29
N PHE A 121 -25.93 -8.58 -12.96
CA PHE A 121 -25.53 -7.18 -12.94
C PHE A 121 -25.57 -6.55 -14.33
N ASP A 122 -25.14 -7.28 -15.36
CA ASP A 122 -25.17 -6.81 -16.75
C ASP A 122 -26.61 -6.59 -17.22
N LYS A 123 -27.57 -7.45 -16.84
CA LYS A 123 -29.01 -7.21 -17.10
C LYS A 123 -29.51 -5.93 -16.44
N LEU A 124 -29.16 -5.71 -15.18
CA LEU A 124 -29.51 -4.47 -14.46
C LEU A 124 -28.90 -3.25 -15.16
N PHE A 125 -27.64 -3.34 -15.57
CA PHE A 125 -26.96 -2.30 -16.32
C PHE A 125 -27.65 -1.99 -17.64
N GLN A 126 -28.06 -3.01 -18.42
CA GLN A 126 -28.77 -2.79 -19.69
C GLN A 126 -30.13 -2.10 -19.50
N ASN A 127 -30.84 -2.39 -18.41
CA ASN A 127 -32.12 -1.75 -18.09
C ASN A 127 -31.94 -0.27 -17.68
N LEU A 128 -30.93 0.02 -16.88
CA LEU A 128 -30.75 1.36 -16.31
C LEU A 128 -29.89 2.31 -17.16
N LYS A 129 -29.05 1.80 -18.08
CA LYS A 129 -28.08 2.63 -18.82
C LYS A 129 -28.71 3.74 -19.69
N SER A 130 -29.95 3.56 -20.15
CA SER A 130 -30.65 4.53 -21.01
C SER A 130 -31.48 5.54 -20.24
N LYS A 131 -31.64 5.35 -18.92
CA LYS A 131 -32.44 6.22 -18.07
C LYS A 131 -31.63 7.42 -17.61
N ASN A 132 -32.26 8.58 -17.53
CA ASN A 132 -31.70 9.76 -16.89
C ASN A 132 -32.10 9.85 -15.40
N ALA A 133 -31.54 10.84 -14.69
CA ALA A 133 -31.76 10.98 -13.25
C ALA A 133 -33.23 11.26 -12.89
N THR A 134 -33.93 12.06 -13.70
CA THR A 134 -35.34 12.40 -13.49
C THR A 134 -36.25 11.20 -13.70
N GLU A 135 -35.99 10.37 -14.71
CA GLU A 135 -36.72 9.12 -14.95
C GLU A 135 -36.52 8.14 -13.80
N LEU A 136 -35.28 7.92 -13.38
CA LEU A 136 -34.93 7.02 -12.28
C LEU A 136 -35.50 7.51 -10.94
N SER A 137 -35.49 8.82 -10.72
CA SER A 137 -36.10 9.50 -9.56
C SER A 137 -37.60 9.19 -9.45
N ARG A 138 -38.34 9.33 -10.55
CA ARG A 138 -39.78 9.05 -10.60
C ARG A 138 -40.11 7.57 -10.49
N GLU A 139 -39.35 6.72 -11.16
CA GLU A 139 -39.62 5.27 -11.19
C GLU A 139 -39.41 4.60 -9.83
N TYR A 140 -38.40 5.04 -9.08
CA TYR A 140 -38.02 4.42 -7.80
C TYR A 140 -38.30 5.28 -6.57
N ASP A 141 -38.98 6.42 -6.73
CA ASP A 141 -39.29 7.38 -5.66
C ASP A 141 -38.06 7.79 -4.84
N ILE A 142 -37.01 8.25 -5.54
CA ILE A 142 -35.75 8.70 -4.95
C ILE A 142 -35.42 10.13 -5.40
N SER A 143 -34.63 10.86 -4.62
CA SER A 143 -34.17 12.19 -5.05
C SER A 143 -33.31 12.11 -6.32
N GLU A 144 -33.37 13.14 -7.17
CA GLU A 144 -32.54 13.22 -8.39
C GLU A 144 -31.03 13.15 -8.06
N SER A 145 -30.61 13.72 -6.93
CA SER A 145 -29.23 13.60 -6.44
C SER A 145 -28.84 12.14 -6.17
N LYS A 146 -29.73 11.37 -5.54
CA LYS A 146 -29.51 9.93 -5.31
C LYS A 146 -29.53 9.15 -6.62
N ALA A 147 -30.44 9.48 -7.54
CA ALA A 147 -30.49 8.89 -8.87
C ALA A 147 -29.18 9.10 -9.66
N ASN A 148 -28.63 10.32 -9.64
CA ASN A 148 -27.34 10.64 -10.23
C ASN A 148 -26.19 9.83 -9.61
N SER A 149 -26.12 9.74 -8.27
CA SER A 149 -25.11 8.91 -7.59
C SER A 149 -25.22 7.43 -8.00
N LEU A 150 -26.45 6.92 -8.13
CA LEU A 150 -26.70 5.53 -8.54
C LEU A 150 -26.25 5.25 -9.98
N LEU A 151 -26.54 6.15 -10.93
CA LEU A 151 -26.08 6.01 -12.32
C LEU A 151 -24.55 6.01 -12.41
N SER A 152 -23.89 6.90 -11.66
CA SER A 152 -22.43 6.92 -11.56
C SER A 152 -21.87 5.63 -10.94
N ALA A 153 -22.43 5.18 -9.82
CA ALA A 153 -22.01 3.94 -9.16
C ALA A 153 -22.20 2.72 -10.06
N LEU A 154 -23.34 2.64 -10.77
CA LEU A 154 -23.64 1.61 -11.76
C LEU A 154 -22.56 1.55 -12.84
N ALA A 155 -22.14 2.71 -13.37
CA ALA A 155 -21.08 2.80 -14.37
C ALA A 155 -19.71 2.38 -13.83
N PHE A 156 -19.36 2.78 -12.60
CA PHE A 156 -18.13 2.32 -11.92
C PHE A 156 -18.10 0.81 -11.73
N TYR A 157 -19.17 0.21 -11.20
CA TYR A 157 -19.23 -1.23 -10.97
C TYR A 157 -19.14 -2.01 -12.28
N ARG A 158 -19.78 -1.52 -13.35
CA ARG A 158 -19.63 -2.11 -14.69
C ARG A 158 -18.18 -2.05 -15.19
N LEU A 159 -17.53 -0.88 -15.09
CA LEU A 159 -16.11 -0.72 -15.44
C LEU A 159 -15.23 -1.70 -14.67
N LEU A 160 -15.43 -1.79 -13.36
CA LEU A 160 -14.59 -2.61 -12.50
C LEU A 160 -14.81 -4.11 -12.74
N LEU A 161 -16.05 -4.56 -12.99
CA LEU A 161 -16.33 -5.92 -13.45
C LEU A 161 -15.56 -6.22 -14.74
N GLU A 162 -15.63 -5.32 -15.72
CA GLU A 162 -14.96 -5.49 -17.02
C GLU A 162 -13.44 -5.54 -16.90
N VAL A 163 -12.85 -4.63 -16.13
CA VAL A 163 -11.39 -4.53 -15.97
C VAL A 163 -10.83 -5.67 -15.13
N SER A 164 -11.56 -6.10 -14.09
CA SER A 164 -11.11 -7.18 -13.20
C SER A 164 -11.36 -8.58 -13.76
N GLY A 165 -12.34 -8.73 -14.66
CA GLY A 165 -12.80 -10.04 -15.13
C GLY A 165 -13.53 -10.83 -14.05
N ALA A 166 -14.03 -10.16 -13.00
CA ALA A 166 -14.74 -10.83 -11.90
C ALA A 166 -16.09 -11.38 -12.37
N GLU A 167 -16.39 -12.61 -11.97
CA GLU A 167 -17.62 -13.32 -12.32
C GLU A 167 -18.77 -13.01 -11.35
N ASN A 168 -18.44 -12.49 -10.16
CA ASN A 168 -19.40 -12.27 -9.08
C ASN A 168 -19.07 -11.02 -8.26
N ILE A 169 -20.11 -10.28 -7.86
CA ILE A 169 -20.05 -9.21 -6.85
C ILE A 169 -20.60 -9.72 -5.52
N LEU A 170 -19.77 -9.68 -4.48
CA LEU A 170 -20.19 -9.89 -3.09
C LEU A 170 -20.43 -8.54 -2.41
N VAL A 171 -21.67 -8.29 -2.03
CA VAL A 171 -22.08 -7.07 -1.32
C VAL A 171 -22.19 -7.38 0.17
N PHE A 172 -21.44 -6.62 0.97
CA PHE A 172 -21.52 -6.69 2.43
C PHE A 172 -22.40 -5.56 2.94
N PRO A 173 -23.68 -5.82 3.24
CA PRO A 173 -24.58 -4.78 3.71
C PRO A 173 -24.16 -4.26 5.08
N LYS A 174 -24.54 -3.02 5.39
CA LYS A 174 -24.38 -2.40 6.73
C LYS A 174 -22.91 -2.24 7.19
N VAL A 175 -21.96 -2.33 6.26
CA VAL A 175 -20.55 -1.95 6.47
C VAL A 175 -20.40 -0.49 6.06
N ASN A 176 -20.12 0.39 7.02
CA ASN A 176 -19.92 1.81 6.76
C ASN A 176 -18.74 2.37 7.56
N LEU A 177 -18.20 3.51 7.11
CA LEU A 177 -17.01 4.12 7.70
C LEU A 177 -17.21 4.49 9.18
N SER A 178 -18.39 4.98 9.55
CA SER A 178 -18.69 5.37 10.93
C SER A 178 -18.62 4.17 11.88
N ARG A 179 -19.23 3.03 11.52
CA ARG A 179 -19.08 1.77 12.27
C ARG A 179 -17.65 1.29 12.30
N SER A 180 -16.92 1.41 11.19
CA SER A 180 -15.51 1.01 11.12
C SER A 180 -14.65 1.80 12.12
N LEU A 181 -14.84 3.12 12.18
CA LEU A 181 -14.12 4.01 13.09
C LEU A 181 -14.51 3.78 14.55
N LEU A 182 -15.81 3.61 14.83
CA LEU A 182 -16.31 3.26 16.17
C LEU A 182 -15.71 1.93 16.65
N PHE A 183 -15.74 0.91 15.79
CA PHE A 183 -15.20 -0.40 16.10
C PHE A 183 -13.69 -0.35 16.35
N GLN A 184 -12.94 0.41 15.53
CA GLN A 184 -11.50 0.63 15.72
C GLN A 184 -11.17 1.28 17.06
N ARG A 185 -11.97 2.26 17.49
CA ARG A 185 -11.76 2.95 18.79
C ARG A 185 -12.19 2.10 19.99
N LEU A 186 -13.31 1.37 19.88
CA LEU A 186 -13.95 0.71 21.02
C LEU A 186 -13.48 -0.74 21.28
N LEU A 187 -12.93 -1.44 20.28
CA LEU A 187 -12.62 -2.88 20.38
C LEU A 187 -11.14 -3.21 20.07
N SER A 188 -10.22 -2.41 20.62
CA SER A 188 -8.76 -2.48 20.41
C SER A 188 -8.13 -3.86 20.67
N ARG A 189 -8.62 -4.63 21.66
CA ARG A 189 -8.10 -5.98 21.99
C ARG A 189 -8.40 -7.03 20.90
N LYS A 190 -9.62 -7.05 20.32
CA LYS A 190 -9.98 -7.93 19.19
C LYS A 190 -9.25 -7.51 17.89
N TYR A 191 -8.76 -6.27 17.84
CA TYR A 191 -7.98 -5.74 16.73
C TYR A 191 -6.52 -6.22 16.69
N ARG A 192 -5.96 -6.80 17.76
CA ARG A 192 -4.55 -7.23 17.80
C ARG A 192 -4.19 -8.25 16.70
N ARG A 193 -5.06 -9.23 16.43
CA ARG A 193 -4.87 -10.19 15.32
C ARG A 193 -4.86 -9.49 13.96
N PHE A 194 -5.68 -8.46 13.82
CA PHE A 194 -5.81 -7.68 12.60
C PHE A 194 -4.61 -6.75 12.39
N PHE A 195 -4.00 -6.21 13.46
CA PHE A 195 -2.74 -5.48 13.38
C PHE A 195 -1.62 -6.35 12.80
N ASN A 196 -1.47 -7.60 13.25
CA ASN A 196 -0.45 -8.51 12.68
C ASN A 196 -0.70 -8.81 11.19
N LEU A 197 -1.96 -8.93 10.76
CA LEU A 197 -2.31 -9.09 9.35
C LEU A 197 -1.99 -7.83 8.56
N LEU A 198 -2.23 -6.66 9.15
CA LEU A 198 -1.92 -5.38 8.53
C LEU A 198 -0.41 -5.20 8.35
N GLU A 199 0.41 -5.50 9.36
CA GLU A 199 1.87 -5.44 9.25
C GLU A 199 2.39 -6.39 8.15
N LYS A 200 1.88 -7.62 8.09
CA LYS A 200 2.22 -8.56 7.01
C LYS A 200 1.77 -8.04 5.65
N SER A 201 0.59 -7.42 5.57
CA SER A 201 0.06 -6.81 4.36
C SER A 201 0.90 -5.60 3.92
N THR A 202 1.36 -4.77 4.85
CA THR A 202 2.29 -3.65 4.60
C THR A 202 3.55 -4.18 3.91
N ILE A 203 4.17 -5.22 4.47
CA ILE A 203 5.40 -5.80 3.92
C ILE A 203 5.18 -6.42 2.53
N ILE A 204 4.11 -7.20 2.33
CA ILE A 204 3.82 -7.77 1.01
C ILE A 204 3.51 -6.67 -0.01
N SER A 205 2.77 -5.64 0.40
CA SER A 205 2.47 -4.49 -0.44
C SER A 205 3.73 -3.75 -0.87
N SER A 206 4.70 -3.56 0.04
CA SER A 206 6.01 -3.01 -0.29
C SER A 206 6.77 -3.89 -1.29
N ARG A 207 6.81 -5.21 -1.10
CA ARG A 207 7.46 -6.11 -2.09
C ARG A 207 6.78 -6.07 -3.46
N ASN A 208 5.45 -5.99 -3.51
CA ASN A 208 4.72 -5.86 -4.77
C ASN A 208 4.97 -4.53 -5.48
N ILE A 209 5.12 -3.44 -4.73
CA ILE A 209 5.60 -2.16 -5.28
C ILE A 209 7.01 -2.36 -5.85
N GLY A 210 7.93 -2.95 -5.09
CA GLY A 210 9.26 -3.34 -5.58
C GLY A 210 9.20 -4.08 -6.92
N LYS A 211 8.41 -5.14 -7.01
CA LYS A 211 8.25 -5.96 -8.22
C LYS A 211 7.71 -5.16 -9.40
N ARG A 212 6.77 -4.23 -9.17
CA ARG A 212 6.24 -3.36 -10.22
C ARG A 212 7.32 -2.48 -10.85
N TYR A 213 8.32 -2.10 -10.07
CA TYR A 213 9.47 -1.31 -10.51
C TYR A 213 10.72 -2.18 -10.71
N PHE A 214 10.58 -3.50 -10.83
CA PHE A 214 11.70 -4.40 -11.16
C PHE A 214 12.95 -4.20 -10.28
N TYR A 215 12.75 -3.91 -8.99
CA TYR A 215 13.86 -3.79 -8.04
C TYR A 215 14.66 -5.09 -7.91
N GLU A 216 15.89 -4.97 -7.41
CA GLU A 216 16.75 -6.12 -7.17
C GLU A 216 16.37 -6.85 -5.88
N GLU A 217 15.53 -7.88 -6.03
CA GLU A 217 14.90 -8.56 -4.89
C GLU A 217 15.92 -9.24 -3.95
N THR A 218 16.98 -9.87 -4.48
CA THR A 218 18.01 -10.56 -3.67
C THR A 218 18.79 -9.60 -2.77
N HIS A 219 19.30 -8.52 -3.36
CA HIS A 219 20.03 -7.48 -2.62
C HIS A 219 19.12 -6.84 -1.55
N SER A 220 17.92 -6.43 -1.94
CA SER A 220 16.98 -5.80 -1.01
C SER A 220 16.57 -6.72 0.15
N GLN A 221 16.39 -8.02 -0.09
CA GLN A 221 16.13 -9.00 0.98
C GLN A 221 17.32 -9.16 1.94
N THR A 222 18.55 -9.08 1.42
CA THR A 222 19.77 -9.13 2.22
C THR A 222 19.89 -7.90 3.11
N VAL A 223 19.72 -6.70 2.54
CA VAL A 223 19.71 -5.43 3.28
C VAL A 223 18.58 -5.40 4.31
N GLU A 224 17.38 -5.87 3.96
CA GLU A 224 16.26 -6.01 4.90
C GLU A 224 16.63 -6.90 6.09
N LYS A 225 17.22 -8.08 5.83
CA LYS A 225 17.64 -9.02 6.86
C LYS A 225 18.65 -8.38 7.82
N TYR A 226 19.67 -7.72 7.26
CA TYR A 226 20.73 -7.09 8.06
C TYR A 226 20.21 -5.89 8.84
N ALA A 227 19.44 -4.99 8.21
CA ALA A 227 18.87 -3.81 8.86
C ALA A 227 18.00 -4.19 10.08
N ILE A 228 17.22 -5.25 9.94
CA ILE A 228 16.34 -5.73 11.01
C ILE A 228 17.12 -6.38 12.15
N LYS A 229 18.17 -7.15 11.83
CA LYS A 229 19.06 -7.72 12.86
C LYS A 229 19.79 -6.64 13.65
N LEU A 230 20.32 -5.63 12.95
CA LEU A 230 20.96 -4.46 13.56
C LEU A 230 19.98 -3.69 14.45
N PHE A 231 18.75 -3.44 13.97
CA PHE A 231 17.71 -2.79 14.76
C PHE A 231 17.41 -3.55 16.06
N ASP A 232 17.24 -4.87 15.98
CA ASP A 232 16.91 -5.68 17.15
C ASP A 232 18.04 -5.69 18.19
N VAL A 233 19.31 -5.70 17.77
CA VAL A 233 20.47 -5.63 18.69
C VAL A 233 20.63 -4.24 19.31
N LEU A 234 20.29 -3.18 18.58
CA LEU A 234 20.40 -1.79 19.04
C LEU A 234 19.19 -1.33 19.87
N GLU A 235 18.22 -2.22 20.15
CA GLU A 235 17.01 -1.89 20.91
C GLU A 235 17.27 -1.14 22.23
N PRO A 236 18.22 -1.58 23.09
CA PRO A 236 18.50 -0.91 24.36
C PRO A 236 18.99 0.54 24.19
N ILE A 237 19.64 0.85 23.07
CA ILE A 237 20.23 2.17 22.79
C ILE A 237 19.20 3.08 22.16
N HIS A 238 18.55 2.61 21.10
CA HIS A 238 17.71 3.48 20.28
C HIS A 238 16.30 3.67 20.85
N GLN A 239 15.82 2.72 21.67
CA GLN A 239 14.50 2.68 22.31
C GLN A 239 13.30 2.87 21.37
N LEU A 240 13.45 2.48 20.10
CA LEU A 240 12.42 2.55 19.09
C LEU A 240 11.46 1.34 19.18
N SER A 241 10.17 1.59 18.95
CA SER A 241 9.12 0.57 18.99
C SER A 241 9.15 -0.41 17.81
N LYS A 242 8.40 -1.51 17.94
CA LYS A 242 8.11 -2.46 16.84
C LYS A 242 7.51 -1.79 15.60
N ARG A 243 6.78 -0.68 15.78
CA ARG A 243 6.25 0.07 14.64
C ARG A 243 7.36 0.71 13.81
N HIS A 244 8.40 1.24 14.46
CA HIS A 244 9.56 1.80 13.78
C HIS A 244 10.37 0.71 13.06
N ARG A 245 10.49 -0.48 13.67
CA ARG A 245 11.07 -1.66 13.03
C ARG A 245 10.39 -1.99 11.69
N LEU A 246 9.06 -1.93 11.63
CA LEU A 246 8.29 -2.10 10.39
C LEU A 246 8.63 -1.02 9.35
N LEU A 247 8.75 0.24 9.76
CA LEU A 247 9.10 1.33 8.84
C LEU A 247 10.51 1.13 8.25
N LEU A 248 11.48 0.75 9.08
CA LEU A 248 12.82 0.39 8.61
C LEU A 248 12.78 -0.79 7.63
N GLN A 249 11.98 -1.82 7.93
CA GLN A 249 11.80 -2.96 7.04
C GLN A 249 11.27 -2.54 5.66
N VAL A 250 10.25 -1.67 5.63
CA VAL A 250 9.71 -1.12 4.38
C VAL A 250 10.75 -0.28 3.64
N ALA A 251 11.51 0.55 4.37
CA ALA A 251 12.58 1.36 3.78
C ALA A 251 13.66 0.46 3.16
N ALA A 252 14.08 -0.61 3.83
CA ALA A 252 15.03 -1.57 3.30
C ALA A 252 14.50 -2.33 2.06
N ILE A 253 13.20 -2.64 2.02
CA ILE A 253 12.57 -3.26 0.83
C ILE A 253 12.60 -2.32 -0.39
N LEU A 254 12.50 -1.00 -0.17
CA LEU A 254 12.26 -0.02 -1.22
C LEU A 254 13.41 0.96 -1.46
N HIS A 255 14.51 0.89 -0.71
CA HIS A 255 15.58 1.91 -0.71
C HIS A 255 16.13 2.20 -2.12
N ASP A 256 16.22 1.16 -2.94
CA ASP A 256 16.82 1.19 -4.28
C ASP A 256 15.83 1.12 -5.44
N ILE A 257 14.53 1.21 -5.16
CA ILE A 257 13.48 1.07 -6.19
C ILE A 257 13.59 2.12 -7.32
N GLY A 258 14.22 3.26 -7.05
CA GLY A 258 14.46 4.32 -8.02
C GLY A 258 15.45 3.97 -9.13
N LYS A 259 16.26 2.91 -8.98
CA LYS A 259 17.18 2.44 -10.02
C LYS A 259 16.44 2.06 -11.32
N TYR A 260 15.17 1.67 -11.21
CA TYR A 260 14.27 1.47 -12.35
C TYR A 260 14.15 2.69 -13.26
N VAL A 261 14.09 3.89 -12.66
CA VAL A 261 13.95 5.15 -13.41
C VAL A 261 15.31 5.57 -13.95
N ASN A 262 16.31 5.63 -13.07
CA ASN A 262 17.69 5.93 -13.43
C ASN A 262 18.64 5.51 -12.31
N ILE A 263 19.79 4.94 -12.67
CA ILE A 263 20.87 4.62 -11.72
C ILE A 263 21.43 5.91 -11.10
N LYS A 264 21.58 6.96 -11.91
CA LYS A 264 22.00 8.28 -11.43
C LYS A 264 20.88 8.89 -10.61
N LYS A 265 21.22 9.34 -9.39
CA LYS A 265 20.25 9.91 -8.43
C LYS A 265 19.08 8.96 -8.12
N HIS A 266 19.29 7.65 -8.15
CA HIS A 266 18.26 6.65 -7.85
C HIS A 266 17.55 6.94 -6.52
N TYR A 267 18.25 7.43 -5.51
CA TYR A 267 17.68 7.82 -4.22
C TYR A 267 16.56 8.87 -4.32
N LEU A 268 16.68 9.86 -5.23
CA LEU A 268 15.63 10.86 -5.50
C LEU A 268 14.41 10.19 -6.17
N HIS A 269 14.67 9.24 -7.06
CA HIS A 269 13.60 8.48 -7.71
C HIS A 269 12.91 7.52 -6.72
N SER A 270 13.67 6.85 -5.84
CA SER A 270 13.13 6.03 -4.74
C SER A 270 12.22 6.87 -3.85
N TYR A 271 12.67 8.06 -3.44
CA TYR A 271 11.84 9.01 -2.68
C TYR A 271 10.51 9.29 -3.37
N ASN A 272 10.55 9.70 -4.64
CA ASN A 272 9.35 10.07 -5.39
C ASN A 272 8.40 8.89 -5.60
N ILE A 273 8.94 7.70 -5.90
CA ILE A 273 8.14 6.47 -6.06
C ILE A 273 7.46 6.10 -4.75
N ILE A 274 8.21 6.04 -3.64
CA ILE A 274 7.67 5.66 -2.33
C ILE A 274 6.64 6.69 -1.87
N LYS A 275 6.96 7.99 -1.99
CA LYS A 275 6.07 9.08 -1.57
C LYS A 275 4.78 9.15 -2.38
N GLY A 276 4.84 8.82 -3.67
CA GLY A 276 3.69 8.74 -4.57
C GLY A 276 2.95 7.40 -4.54
N SER A 277 3.44 6.41 -3.78
CA SER A 277 2.81 5.10 -3.66
C SER A 277 1.80 5.06 -2.52
N GLU A 278 0.89 4.11 -2.59
CA GLU A 278 0.00 3.77 -1.47
C GLU A 278 0.42 2.43 -0.87
N ILE A 279 0.95 2.47 0.35
CA ILE A 279 1.30 1.28 1.12
C ILE A 279 0.27 1.08 2.20
N ILE A 280 -0.50 -0.01 2.09
CA ILE A 280 -1.54 -0.34 3.06
C ILE A 280 -0.96 -0.41 4.47
N GLY A 281 -1.64 0.23 5.41
CA GLY A 281 -1.24 0.23 6.80
C GLY A 281 -0.17 1.25 7.18
N LEU A 282 0.34 2.06 6.26
CA LEU A 282 1.14 3.26 6.58
C LEU A 282 0.28 4.52 6.53
N THR A 283 0.49 5.42 7.49
CA THR A 283 -0.05 6.78 7.44
C THR A 283 0.80 7.65 6.50
N SER A 284 0.28 8.81 6.09
CA SER A 284 1.03 9.76 5.25
C SER A 284 2.34 10.24 5.90
N ARG A 285 2.37 10.37 7.24
CA ARG A 285 3.58 10.69 8.01
C ARG A 285 4.60 9.55 7.95
N GLU A 286 4.14 8.31 8.14
CA GLU A 286 5.03 7.14 8.09
C GLU A 286 5.56 6.87 6.68
N LEU A 287 4.74 7.12 5.66
CA LEU A 287 5.18 7.05 4.27
C LEU A 287 6.26 8.11 3.97
N ASP A 288 6.12 9.32 4.53
CA ASP A 288 7.13 10.38 4.43
C ASP A 288 8.45 9.99 5.09
N ILE A 289 8.38 9.41 6.29
CA ILE A 289 9.54 8.87 7.01
C ILE A 289 10.27 7.83 6.14
N VAL A 290 9.55 6.83 5.63
CA VAL A 290 10.12 5.77 4.79
C VAL A 290 10.74 6.37 3.52
N SER A 291 10.06 7.27 2.83
CA SER A 291 10.59 7.88 1.59
C SER A 291 11.85 8.69 1.87
N ARG A 292 11.94 9.38 3.01
CA ARG A 292 13.13 10.16 3.39
C ARG A 292 14.31 9.28 3.76
N ILE A 293 14.09 8.16 4.45
CA ILE A 293 15.15 7.18 4.70
C ILE A 293 15.72 6.68 3.37
N ALA A 294 14.87 6.31 2.41
CA ALA A 294 15.29 5.92 1.07
C ALA A 294 15.99 7.06 0.31
N TYR A 295 15.57 8.31 0.50
CA TYR A 295 16.22 9.47 -0.13
C TYR A 295 17.67 9.66 0.35
N PHE A 296 17.91 9.49 1.64
CA PHE A 296 19.22 9.80 2.23
C PHE A 296 20.17 8.60 2.24
N HIS A 297 19.73 7.36 2.01
CA HIS A 297 20.58 6.17 2.20
C HIS A 297 21.90 6.18 1.38
N SER A 298 21.88 6.72 0.16
CA SER A 298 23.03 6.67 -0.77
C SER A 298 23.96 7.88 -0.73
N ALA A 299 23.63 8.92 0.04
CA ALA A 299 24.48 10.11 0.09
C ALA A 299 25.82 9.76 0.77
N GLN A 300 26.92 10.15 0.13
CA GLN A 300 28.27 9.73 0.51
C GLN A 300 28.75 10.49 1.75
N ASP A 301 28.54 11.81 1.80
CA ASP A 301 29.03 12.71 2.85
C ASP A 301 27.85 13.35 3.59
N LEU A 302 27.05 12.52 4.25
CA LEU A 302 25.94 12.99 5.09
C LEU A 302 26.47 13.40 6.45
N GLU A 303 26.70 14.70 6.66
CA GLU A 303 26.83 15.28 7.99
C GLU A 303 25.43 15.45 8.62
N ILE A 304 25.32 15.26 9.94
CA ILE A 304 24.04 15.41 10.66
C ILE A 304 23.38 16.77 10.41
N ASP A 305 24.17 17.82 10.24
CA ASP A 305 23.68 19.19 10.08
C ASP A 305 23.15 19.47 8.66
N ASP A 306 23.71 18.87 7.62
CA ASP A 306 23.37 19.18 6.22
C ASP A 306 21.97 18.73 5.80
N TYR A 307 21.52 17.54 6.24
CA TYR A 307 20.15 17.07 5.92
C TYR A 307 19.12 17.48 6.97
N SER A 308 19.57 17.96 8.13
CA SER A 308 18.68 18.36 9.21
C SER A 308 17.74 19.51 8.86
N SER A 309 18.21 20.42 8.00
CA SER A 309 17.48 21.60 7.53
C SER A 309 16.23 21.25 6.72
N GLN A 310 16.15 20.02 6.19
CA GLN A 310 15.04 19.53 5.36
C GLN A 310 13.92 18.85 6.16
N LEU A 311 14.06 18.81 7.50
CA LEU A 311 13.15 18.13 8.44
C LEU A 311 12.71 19.09 9.55
N GLU A 312 11.51 19.63 9.44
CA GLU A 312 10.96 20.60 10.42
C GLU A 312 10.52 19.92 11.74
N ASN A 313 10.08 18.66 11.68
CA ASN A 313 9.60 17.93 12.85
C ASN A 313 10.75 17.22 13.57
N ILE A 314 11.13 17.73 14.75
CA ILE A 314 12.24 17.20 15.56
C ILE A 314 12.08 15.70 15.89
N PRO A 315 10.92 15.22 16.39
CA PRO A 315 10.71 13.79 16.61
C PRO A 315 10.96 12.91 15.36
N ASP A 316 10.44 13.34 14.21
CA ASP A 316 10.63 12.61 12.95
C ASP A 316 12.08 12.65 12.48
N LYS A 317 12.77 13.78 12.68
CA LYS A 317 14.21 13.91 12.41
C LYS A 317 15.02 12.87 13.18
N ILE A 318 14.85 12.78 14.50
CA ILE A 318 15.58 11.81 15.34
C ILE A 318 15.31 10.37 14.87
N LEU A 319 14.05 10.07 14.55
CA LEU A 319 13.61 8.76 14.12
C LEU A 319 14.19 8.38 12.75
N ILE A 320 14.19 9.31 11.79
CA ILE A 320 14.80 9.12 10.46
C ILE A 320 16.30 8.93 10.61
N THR A 321 16.99 9.77 11.39
CA THR A 321 18.45 9.69 11.62
C THR A 321 18.87 8.33 12.15
N LYS A 322 18.20 7.83 13.21
CA LYS A 322 18.50 6.52 13.80
C LYS A 322 18.29 5.37 12.80
N MET A 323 17.17 5.36 12.08
CA MET A 323 16.90 4.29 11.11
C MET A 323 17.77 4.39 9.86
N LEU A 324 18.13 5.60 9.44
CA LEU A 324 19.03 5.86 8.33
C LEU A 324 20.43 5.30 8.63
N ALA A 325 20.95 5.53 9.85
CA ALA A 325 22.24 4.97 10.27
C ALA A 325 22.24 3.43 10.18
N ILE A 326 21.18 2.79 10.66
CA ILE A 326 21.02 1.34 10.58
C ILE A 326 20.94 0.85 9.12
N LEU A 327 20.10 1.49 8.29
CA LEU A 327 19.93 1.10 6.89
C LEU A 327 21.22 1.28 6.10
N ARG A 328 21.94 2.39 6.30
CA ARG A 328 23.21 2.67 5.61
C ARG A 328 24.26 1.61 5.92
N LEU A 329 24.34 1.18 7.18
CA LEU A 329 25.23 0.11 7.60
C LEU A 329 24.84 -1.22 6.96
N ALA A 330 23.55 -1.58 6.99
CA ALA A 330 23.03 -2.79 6.37
C ALA A 330 23.30 -2.85 4.85
N ASP A 331 23.12 -1.73 4.17
CA ASP A 331 23.40 -1.57 2.74
C ASP A 331 24.90 -1.71 2.41
N ALA A 332 25.79 -1.16 3.25
CA ALA A 332 27.23 -1.36 3.08
C ALA A 332 27.68 -2.83 3.19
N LEU A 333 27.00 -3.61 4.05
CA LEU A 333 27.29 -5.04 4.23
C LEU A 333 26.92 -5.91 3.01
N ASP A 334 26.14 -5.38 2.06
CA ASP A 334 25.82 -6.06 0.78
C ASP A 334 26.08 -5.15 -0.43
N VAL A 335 27.09 -4.28 -0.34
CA VAL A 335 27.43 -3.30 -1.39
C VAL A 335 27.76 -3.92 -2.75
N ALA A 336 28.18 -5.19 -2.78
CA ALA A 336 28.44 -5.93 -4.00
C ALA A 336 27.19 -6.55 -4.63
N HIS A 337 26.06 -6.57 -3.92
CA HIS A 337 24.80 -7.20 -4.34
C HIS A 337 24.92 -8.71 -4.57
N GLU A 338 25.83 -9.36 -3.86
CA GLU A 338 26.15 -10.79 -4.02
C GLU A 338 25.81 -11.63 -2.78
N SER A 339 25.25 -11.00 -1.74
CA SER A 339 24.95 -11.62 -0.45
C SER A 339 26.15 -12.37 0.13
N LYS A 340 27.37 -11.83 -0.02
CA LYS A 340 28.62 -12.56 0.26
C LYS A 340 28.77 -12.96 1.71
N LEU A 341 28.27 -12.13 2.62
CA LEU A 341 28.38 -12.35 4.07
C LEU A 341 27.40 -13.40 4.59
N GLY A 342 26.43 -13.84 3.78
CA GLY A 342 25.44 -14.84 4.16
C GLY A 342 24.69 -14.45 5.44
N ASP A 343 24.71 -15.33 6.43
CA ASP A 343 24.13 -15.06 7.74
C ASP A 343 25.20 -14.42 8.64
N ILE A 344 24.93 -13.19 9.08
CA ILE A 344 25.80 -12.47 10.01
C ILE A 344 25.31 -12.66 11.45
N GLU A 345 26.22 -12.70 12.42
CA GLU A 345 25.96 -12.51 13.85
C GLU A 345 26.27 -11.06 14.23
N VAL A 346 25.49 -10.47 15.14
CA VAL A 346 25.64 -9.06 15.53
C VAL A 346 25.55 -9.01 17.05
N ASN A 347 26.60 -8.52 17.69
CA ASN A 347 26.68 -8.38 19.15
C ASN A 347 27.14 -6.97 19.51
N LEU A 348 26.64 -6.45 20.63
CA LEU A 348 27.07 -5.18 21.19
C LEU A 348 28.03 -5.44 22.36
N GLU A 349 29.27 -4.97 22.25
CA GLU A 349 30.32 -5.12 23.26
C GLU A 349 30.86 -3.74 23.64
N GLY A 350 30.38 -3.19 24.76
CA GLY A 350 30.69 -1.81 25.14
C GLY A 350 30.20 -0.83 24.08
N ASN A 351 31.12 -0.08 23.48
CA ASN A 351 30.83 0.86 22.39
C ASN A 351 31.16 0.29 21.00
N HIS A 352 31.31 -1.03 20.87
CA HIS A 352 31.59 -1.69 19.60
C HIS A 352 30.40 -2.56 19.18
N LEU A 353 30.02 -2.45 17.91
CA LEU A 353 29.03 -3.32 17.27
C LEU A 353 29.77 -4.35 16.42
N ILE A 354 29.95 -5.54 16.98
CA ILE A 354 30.70 -6.63 16.37
C ILE A 354 29.78 -7.40 15.42
N ILE A 355 30.07 -7.32 14.13
CA ILE A 355 29.38 -8.03 13.05
C ILE A 355 30.26 -9.20 12.63
N THR A 356 29.90 -10.42 13.00
CA THR A 356 30.64 -11.62 12.63
C THR A 356 30.01 -12.30 11.41
N THR A 357 30.81 -12.70 10.43
CA THR A 357 30.37 -13.48 9.26
C THR A 357 31.22 -14.74 9.09
N HIS A 358 30.59 -15.79 8.57
CA HIS A 358 31.24 -17.04 8.18
C HIS A 358 31.12 -17.20 6.67
N THR A 359 32.13 -16.75 5.93
CA THR A 359 32.14 -16.82 4.47
C THR A 359 33.53 -17.10 3.93
N PRO A 360 33.69 -18.04 2.98
CA PRO A 360 34.96 -18.23 2.30
C PRO A 360 35.22 -17.14 1.25
N LYS A 361 34.21 -16.34 0.87
CA LYS A 361 34.31 -15.30 -0.16
C LYS A 361 35.16 -14.11 0.31
N GLU A 362 35.73 -13.37 -0.64
CA GLU A 362 36.42 -12.11 -0.36
C GLU A 362 35.43 -10.99 0.01
N THR A 363 35.75 -10.25 1.07
CA THR A 363 34.87 -9.24 1.70
C THR A 363 35.43 -7.82 1.68
N LEU A 364 36.50 -7.59 0.91
CA LEU A 364 37.22 -6.31 0.89
C LEU A 364 36.32 -5.11 0.53
N LEU A 365 35.35 -5.32 -0.36
CA LEU A 365 34.43 -4.25 -0.77
C LEU A 365 33.44 -3.90 0.35
N GLU A 366 32.92 -4.91 1.05
CA GLU A 366 32.03 -4.75 2.20
C GLU A 366 32.76 -4.07 3.36
N GLU A 367 34.00 -4.47 3.65
CA GLU A 367 34.87 -3.82 4.65
C GLU A 367 35.14 -2.35 4.30
N TRP A 368 35.48 -2.08 3.04
CA TRP A 368 35.67 -0.71 2.54
C TRP A 368 34.40 0.13 2.66
N ALA A 369 33.24 -0.41 2.26
CA ALA A 369 31.97 0.29 2.31
C ALA A 369 31.53 0.57 3.75
N LEU A 370 31.75 -0.38 4.66
CA LEU A 370 31.47 -0.23 6.08
C LEU A 370 32.28 0.95 6.66
N LYS A 371 33.59 0.98 6.39
CA LYS A 371 34.50 2.05 6.84
C LYS A 371 34.19 3.43 6.25
N ARG A 372 33.43 3.51 5.17
CA ARG A 372 32.96 4.80 4.62
C ARG A 372 31.67 5.30 5.26
N LYS A 373 30.90 4.42 5.92
CA LYS A 373 29.59 4.73 6.49
C LYS A 373 29.57 4.66 8.03
N ASP A 374 30.66 4.22 8.65
CA ASP A 374 30.82 4.06 10.09
C ASP A 374 30.77 5.38 10.88
N ASN A 375 31.37 6.47 10.36
CA ASN A 375 31.39 7.77 11.03
C ASN A 375 29.98 8.29 11.34
N PHE A 376 29.07 8.22 10.37
CA PHE A 376 27.69 8.62 10.59
C PHE A 376 27.00 7.73 11.64
N PHE A 377 27.28 6.44 11.63
CA PHE A 377 26.74 5.52 12.63
C PHE A 377 27.28 5.82 14.03
N LEU A 378 28.57 6.14 14.13
CA LEU A 378 29.26 6.55 15.36
C LEU A 378 28.70 7.86 15.90
N GLU A 379 28.47 8.87 15.06
CA GLU A 379 27.85 10.14 15.48
C GLU A 379 26.43 9.95 16.02
N VAL A 380 25.65 9.05 15.43
CA VAL A 380 24.24 8.83 15.79
C VAL A 380 24.09 8.00 17.06
N PHE A 381 24.92 6.96 17.24
CA PHE A 381 24.77 6.01 18.33
C PHE A 381 25.91 6.01 19.36
N GLY A 382 27.04 6.66 19.07
CA GLY A 382 28.26 6.58 19.90
C GLY A 382 28.91 5.20 19.84
N ILE A 383 28.67 4.42 18.78
CA ILE A 383 29.09 3.02 18.66
C ILE A 383 29.88 2.83 17.36
N LEU A 384 31.01 2.12 17.45
CA LEU A 384 31.86 1.80 16.31
C LEU A 384 31.47 0.42 15.72
N PRO A 385 31.05 0.33 14.45
CA PRO A 385 30.77 -0.95 13.80
C PRO A 385 32.04 -1.61 13.27
N GLU A 386 32.20 -2.92 13.52
CA GLU A 386 33.35 -3.71 13.09
C GLU A 386 32.91 -5.01 12.42
N LEU A 387 33.45 -5.31 11.24
CA LEU A 387 33.22 -6.59 10.54
C LEU A 387 34.35 -7.58 10.86
N LEU A 388 34.00 -8.68 11.52
CA LEU A 388 34.89 -9.80 11.79
C LEU A 388 34.56 -10.97 10.87
N LYS A 389 35.46 -11.25 9.92
CA LYS A 389 35.38 -12.43 9.09
C LYS A 389 36.01 -13.63 9.80
N LYS A 390 35.23 -14.69 10.01
CA LYS A 390 35.71 -15.99 10.47
C LYS A 390 35.70 -16.95 9.28
N VAL A 391 36.84 -17.59 9.02
CA VAL A 391 36.99 -18.59 7.94
C VAL A 391 36.52 -19.95 8.41
#